data_AF-A0A2M7P5Z5-F1
#
_entry.id   AF-A0A2M7P5Z5-F1
#
_cell.length_a   1.000
_cell.length_b   1.000
_cell.length_c   1.000
_cell.angle_alpha   90.00
_cell.angle_beta   90.00
_cell.angle_gamma   90.00
#
_symmetry.space_group_name_H-M   'P 1'
#
loop_
_entity.id
_entity.type
_entity.pdbx_description
1 polymer ?
#
loop_
_entity_poly.entity_id
_entity_poly.type
_entity_poly.pdbx_seq_one_letter_code
_entity_poly.pdbx_strand_id
1 'polypeptide(L)'
;GLTREEMVECLVSPLREPSEFLSAFDELEKVAWYVHHTPEGRYYFDRQENLTKLLQSLAHDAPQNQVDDLICHRLREMFKPSRKTCYDDVLPLPKLEDVADRVRRGRVLLVVSPDSKIPPEEVQNFFEGLSQKNNLCVLTGDKTAMGSVEKAARQFYAAQKADGRIPKGHPQREDLERKQQSYEQDFNSTILNLFDKVLFPIQRAGKTSQLAPKALDMTRDATKPFNGEEQIEKTLTANPVKLYLDVEKEFDAIRDKAEDLLWPENLDEARWSDVADRYAEQAGMYWLPPKGLDSLKSIACNRGLWEDLGNGYVTKKPKRKRTSVQIIAESEPDDTGKVRLRVNPQNAGPAPRIYLAEDGPVSEGSTQLKDQIYTTAALRLNFLVCDPSGQYETGDPVTWTNKLILRNKLSDNGGSRSVELFVAPKGEIRYTLDGSEPREGTAYDGPIPIGAGKVLLRAFAEAEKLEAKAEFRFQAKGKKGVQIDEVKPGRLISRTGRKLDSRGKTFEGLKQATEKSVTFEGIVLTVGQGSQMISVNVGDIPVDASFIESLLSKVLEKFTPDTPVAMTFRKAHFASGHDIKDFAGKLGIELQVGDIEQ
;
A
#
# COMPACT_ATOMS: atom_id res chain seq x y z
N GLY A 1 37.42 60.96 7.83
CA GLY A 1 36.20 60.62 7.09
C GLY A 1 35.07 61.52 7.51
N LEU A 2 34.10 61.73 6.63
CA LEU A 2 32.92 62.58 6.85
C LEU A 2 31.67 61.72 7.04
N THR A 3 30.74 62.12 7.89
CA THR A 3 29.41 61.49 7.93
C THR A 3 28.59 61.90 6.69
N ARG A 4 27.48 61.21 6.41
CA ARG A 4 26.60 61.55 5.29
C ARG A 4 26.06 62.99 5.42
N GLU A 5 25.75 63.40 6.64
CA GLU A 5 25.28 64.76 6.98
C GLU A 5 26.39 65.79 6.75
N GLU A 6 27.62 65.53 7.22
CA GLU A 6 28.78 66.41 6.99
C GLU A 6 29.11 66.53 5.49
N MET A 7 28.96 65.45 4.71
CA MET A 7 29.16 65.46 3.26
C MET A 7 28.11 66.31 2.54
N VAL A 8 26.84 66.20 2.94
CA VAL A 8 25.75 67.02 2.40
C VAL A 8 25.95 68.49 2.77
N GLU A 9 26.28 68.79 4.03
CA GLU A 9 26.56 70.15 4.51
C GLU A 9 27.65 70.86 3.69
N CYS A 10 28.70 70.12 3.28
CA CYS A 10 29.76 70.64 2.42
C CYS A 10 29.33 70.94 0.97
N LEU A 11 28.21 70.36 0.50
CA LEU A 11 27.77 70.42 -0.89
C LEU A 11 26.45 71.19 -1.11
N VAL A 12 25.69 71.48 -0.06
CA VAL A 12 24.43 72.23 -0.18
C VAL A 12 24.68 73.63 -0.75
N SER A 13 23.91 74.00 -1.76
CA SER A 13 23.92 75.35 -2.37
C SER A 13 22.49 75.83 -2.63
N PRO A 14 22.23 77.14 -2.76
CA PRO A 14 20.87 77.72 -2.79
C PRO A 14 19.93 77.22 -3.91
N LEU A 15 20.43 76.42 -4.86
CA LEU A 15 19.69 75.94 -6.04
C LEU A 15 19.76 74.42 -6.22
N ARG A 16 20.21 73.65 -5.22
CA ARG A 16 20.26 72.18 -5.27
C ARG A 16 19.69 71.55 -4.02
N GLU A 17 18.91 70.48 -4.20
CA GLU A 17 18.31 69.77 -3.08
C GLU A 17 19.32 68.81 -2.42
N PRO A 18 19.36 68.75 -1.07
CA PRO A 18 20.19 67.78 -0.34
C PRO A 18 19.95 66.30 -0.73
N SER A 19 18.73 65.96 -1.15
CA SER A 19 18.31 64.62 -1.60
C SER A 19 19.07 64.12 -2.83
N GLU A 20 19.44 65.02 -3.74
CA GLU A 20 20.20 64.68 -4.96
C GLU A 20 21.62 64.21 -4.60
N PHE A 21 22.26 64.87 -3.63
CA PHE A 21 23.61 64.52 -3.19
C PHE A 21 23.62 63.19 -2.42
N LEU A 22 22.63 62.95 -1.56
CA LEU A 22 22.48 61.67 -0.88
C LEU A 22 22.34 60.51 -1.89
N SER A 23 21.49 60.70 -2.90
CA SER A 23 21.32 59.70 -3.97
C SER A 23 22.61 59.47 -4.76
N ALA A 24 23.35 60.54 -5.08
CA ALA A 24 24.63 60.44 -5.76
C ALA A 24 25.71 59.77 -4.90
N PHE A 25 25.69 59.97 -3.58
CA PHE A 25 26.59 59.28 -2.66
C PHE A 25 26.28 57.80 -2.53
N ASP A 26 25.00 57.43 -2.49
CA ASP A 26 24.61 56.02 -2.52
C ASP A 26 25.07 55.34 -3.83
N GLU A 27 24.99 56.03 -4.97
CA GLU A 27 25.53 55.52 -6.24
C GLU A 27 27.07 55.45 -6.23
N LEU A 28 27.75 56.46 -5.68
CA LEU A 28 29.20 56.46 -5.55
C LEU A 28 29.67 55.29 -4.67
N GLU A 29 29.00 55.01 -3.55
CA GLU A 29 29.31 53.89 -2.67
C GLU A 29 29.18 52.54 -3.38
N LYS A 30 28.19 52.39 -4.28
CA LYS A 30 28.00 51.17 -5.07
C LYS A 30 29.13 50.89 -6.06
N VAL A 31 29.79 51.93 -6.59
CA VAL A 31 30.77 51.78 -7.69
C VAL A 31 32.22 52.08 -7.29
N ALA A 32 32.43 52.85 -6.22
CA ALA A 32 33.76 53.28 -5.81
C ALA A 32 34.59 52.11 -5.27
N TRP A 33 35.86 52.06 -5.66
CA TRP A 33 36.78 51.00 -5.26
C TRP A 33 37.60 51.32 -4.01
N TYR A 34 37.67 52.59 -3.63
CA TYR A 34 38.57 53.10 -2.59
C TYR A 34 37.84 53.85 -1.48
N VAL A 35 36.51 53.90 -1.52
CA VAL A 35 35.69 54.49 -0.46
C VAL A 35 35.41 53.43 0.60
N HIS A 36 35.72 53.75 1.84
CA HIS A 36 35.48 52.93 3.04
C HIS A 36 34.67 53.74 4.04
N HIS A 37 34.01 53.08 4.98
CA HIS A 37 33.33 53.73 6.09
C HIS A 37 33.76 53.10 7.43
N THR A 38 33.81 53.90 8.49
CA THR A 38 34.03 53.38 9.86
C THR A 38 32.72 52.87 10.47
N PRO A 39 32.76 52.07 11.55
CA PRO A 39 31.55 51.63 12.27
C PRO A 39 30.65 52.78 12.73
N GLU A 40 31.23 53.96 12.96
CA GLU A 40 30.54 55.20 13.33
C GLU A 40 29.95 55.96 12.12
N GLY A 41 30.00 55.38 10.92
CA GLY A 41 29.38 55.93 9.71
C GLY A 41 30.18 57.03 9.00
N ARG A 42 31.49 57.15 9.24
CA ARG A 42 32.35 58.15 8.58
C ARG A 42 32.99 57.59 7.32
N TYR A 43 32.70 58.19 6.17
CA TYR A 43 33.22 57.81 4.84
C TYR A 43 34.59 58.45 4.57
N TYR A 44 35.54 57.67 4.04
CA TYR A 44 36.88 58.14 3.70
C TYR A 44 37.43 57.38 2.50
N PHE A 45 38.41 57.98 1.82
CA PHE A 45 39.18 57.30 0.78
C PHE A 45 40.43 56.65 1.39
N ASP A 46 40.70 55.39 1.03
CA ASP A 46 41.92 54.67 1.37
C ASP A 46 42.65 54.25 0.08
N ARG A 47 43.94 53.96 0.17
CA ARG A 47 44.73 53.34 -0.90
C ARG A 47 44.41 51.86 -1.08
N GLN A 48 43.81 51.22 -0.09
CA GLN A 48 43.38 49.82 -0.17
C GLN A 48 42.03 49.70 -0.88
N GLU A 49 41.90 48.69 -1.75
CA GLU A 49 40.64 48.37 -2.42
C GLU A 49 39.60 47.88 -1.41
N ASN A 50 38.34 48.29 -1.59
CA ASN A 50 37.23 47.89 -0.73
C ASN A 50 36.61 46.54 -1.14
N LEU A 51 35.69 46.05 -0.32
CA LEU A 51 34.97 44.81 -0.56
C LEU A 51 34.27 44.77 -1.94
N THR A 52 33.73 45.91 -2.41
CA THR A 52 33.06 45.99 -3.72
C THR A 52 34.03 45.67 -4.85
N LYS A 53 35.22 46.27 -4.85
CA LYS A 53 36.24 45.99 -5.86
C LYS A 53 36.76 44.55 -5.78
N LEU A 54 37.00 44.04 -4.57
CA LEU A 54 37.40 42.64 -4.36
C LEU A 54 36.38 41.66 -4.98
N LEU A 55 35.09 41.87 -4.73
CA LEU A 55 34.02 41.03 -5.28
C LEU A 55 33.90 41.16 -6.81
N GLN A 56 34.06 42.37 -7.36
CA GLN A 56 34.07 42.58 -8.81
C GLN A 56 35.23 41.85 -9.50
N SER A 57 36.45 41.94 -8.95
CA SER A 57 37.62 41.23 -9.47
C SER A 57 37.41 39.72 -9.41
N LEU A 58 36.94 39.19 -8.27
CA LEU A 58 36.64 37.76 -8.11
C LEU A 58 35.54 37.26 -9.08
N ALA A 59 34.54 38.09 -9.39
CA ALA A 59 33.47 37.75 -10.33
C ALA A 59 33.97 37.76 -11.79
N HIS A 60 34.83 38.72 -12.13
CA HIS A 60 35.45 38.83 -13.44
C HIS A 60 36.41 37.66 -13.71
N ASP A 61 37.25 37.33 -12.72
CA ASP A 61 38.24 36.25 -12.81
C ASP A 61 37.64 34.84 -12.60
N ALA A 62 36.32 34.73 -12.40
CA ALA A 62 35.66 33.45 -12.17
C ALA A 62 35.77 32.55 -13.43
N PRO A 63 36.33 31.32 -13.31
CA PRO A 63 36.42 30.40 -14.43
C PRO A 63 35.03 29.99 -14.94
N GLN A 64 34.83 29.99 -16.27
CA GLN A 64 33.52 29.71 -16.88
C GLN A 64 32.94 28.36 -16.43
N ASN A 65 33.74 27.30 -16.44
CA ASN A 65 33.31 25.97 -16.04
C ASN A 65 32.78 25.92 -14.59
N GLN A 66 33.37 26.68 -13.67
CA GLN A 66 32.89 26.74 -12.28
C GLN A 66 31.58 27.53 -12.17
N VAL A 67 31.38 28.54 -13.01
CA VAL A 67 30.12 29.29 -13.08
C VAL A 67 29.01 28.40 -13.66
N ASP A 68 29.30 27.65 -14.73
CA ASP A 68 28.36 26.71 -15.34
C ASP A 68 27.97 25.60 -14.35
N ASP A 69 28.96 25.01 -13.67
CA ASP A 69 28.73 23.99 -12.62
C ASP A 69 27.87 24.55 -11.48
N LEU A 70 28.10 25.81 -11.08
CA LEU A 70 27.33 26.49 -10.04
C LEU A 70 25.87 26.71 -10.46
N ILE A 71 25.62 27.13 -11.71
CA ILE A 71 24.27 27.27 -12.27
C ILE A 71 23.57 25.91 -12.31
N CYS A 72 24.24 24.89 -12.84
CA CYS A 72 23.71 23.53 -12.90
C CYS A 72 23.38 22.97 -11.51
N HIS A 73 24.28 23.16 -10.55
CA HIS A 73 24.06 22.76 -9.17
C HIS A 73 22.86 23.48 -8.55
N ARG A 74 22.76 24.79 -8.73
CA ARG A 74 21.64 25.58 -8.19
C ARG A 74 20.30 25.14 -8.79
N LEU A 75 20.23 24.97 -10.11
CA LEU A 75 19.03 24.48 -10.80
C LEU A 75 18.62 23.09 -10.30
N ARG A 76 19.58 22.18 -10.13
CA ARG A 76 19.33 20.83 -9.61
C ARG A 76 18.75 20.86 -8.21
N GLU A 77 19.28 21.69 -7.31
CA GLU A 77 18.76 21.81 -5.94
C GLU A 77 17.38 22.47 -5.90
N MET A 78 17.16 23.53 -6.69
CA MET A 78 15.88 24.25 -6.72
C MET A 78 14.71 23.38 -7.23
N PHE A 79 14.97 22.50 -8.19
CA PHE A 79 13.97 21.64 -8.82
C PHE A 79 14.13 20.16 -8.46
N LYS A 80 14.77 19.86 -7.33
CA LYS A 80 15.02 18.50 -6.88
C LYS A 80 13.70 17.73 -6.64
N PRO A 81 13.51 16.56 -7.26
CA PRO A 81 12.30 15.76 -7.04
C PRO A 81 12.37 15.07 -5.68
N SER A 82 11.58 15.56 -4.73
CA SER A 82 11.49 15.03 -3.37
C SER A 82 10.37 13.99 -3.27
N ARG A 83 9.21 14.28 -3.86
CA ARG A 83 8.04 13.37 -3.89
C ARG A 83 8.05 12.45 -5.10
N LYS A 84 8.70 12.88 -6.18
CA LYS A 84 8.74 12.21 -7.50
C LYS A 84 7.36 12.09 -8.14
N THR A 85 6.49 13.06 -7.89
CA THR A 85 5.12 13.04 -8.44
C THR A 85 5.09 13.46 -9.90
N CYS A 86 5.85 14.51 -10.23
CA CYS A 86 5.95 15.06 -11.59
C CYS A 86 7.00 14.33 -12.43
N TYR A 87 8.18 14.12 -11.86
CA TYR A 87 9.37 13.58 -12.54
C TYR A 87 10.29 12.91 -11.52
N ASP A 88 11.11 11.98 -12.00
CA ASP A 88 12.01 11.16 -11.21
C ASP A 88 13.41 11.79 -11.05
N ASP A 89 13.83 12.59 -12.02
CA ASP A 89 15.16 13.21 -12.08
C ASP A 89 15.10 14.61 -12.74
N VAL A 90 16.08 15.46 -12.42
CA VAL A 90 16.25 16.79 -13.01
C VAL A 90 17.62 16.91 -13.68
N LEU A 91 17.59 17.28 -14.96
CA LEU A 91 18.75 17.40 -15.82
C LEU A 91 18.93 18.89 -16.18
N PRO A 92 19.80 19.62 -15.47
CA PRO A 92 20.05 21.03 -15.75
C PRO A 92 21.04 21.19 -16.91
N LEU A 93 20.65 21.93 -17.94
CA LEU A 93 21.47 22.28 -19.11
C LEU A 93 22.29 21.10 -19.68
N PRO A 94 21.71 19.90 -19.87
CA PRO A 94 22.47 18.76 -20.34
C PRO A 94 22.69 18.85 -21.85
N LYS A 95 23.62 18.03 -22.35
CA LYS A 95 23.64 17.70 -23.78
C LYS A 95 22.48 16.76 -24.08
N LEU A 96 21.71 17.04 -25.13
CA LEU A 96 20.50 16.25 -25.46
C LEU A 96 20.81 14.77 -25.77
N GLU A 97 22.02 14.46 -26.25
CA GLU A 97 22.49 13.09 -26.49
C GLU A 97 22.47 12.22 -25.21
N ASP A 98 22.75 12.80 -24.05
CA ASP A 98 22.81 12.11 -22.76
C ASP A 98 21.41 11.93 -22.12
N VAL A 99 20.39 12.60 -22.67
CA VAL A 99 19.04 12.66 -22.08
C VAL A 99 18.19 11.45 -22.49
N ALA A 100 18.39 10.91 -23.70
CA ALA A 100 17.56 9.83 -24.25
C ALA A 100 17.50 8.59 -23.34
N ASP A 101 18.65 8.17 -22.81
CA ASP A 101 18.74 7.01 -21.92
C ASP A 101 18.08 7.26 -20.55
N ARG A 102 18.00 8.51 -20.10
CA ARG A 102 17.31 8.88 -18.86
C ARG A 102 15.79 8.87 -19.06
N VAL A 103 15.31 9.44 -20.17
CA VAL A 103 13.88 9.44 -20.54
C VAL A 103 13.34 8.02 -20.71
N ARG A 104 14.15 7.09 -21.22
CA ARG A 104 13.78 5.66 -21.32
C ARG A 104 13.53 4.99 -19.97
N ARG A 105 14.16 5.47 -18.89
CA ARG A 105 14.08 4.85 -17.55
C ARG A 105 12.97 5.43 -16.68
N GLY A 106 12.55 6.66 -16.93
CA GLY A 106 11.56 7.35 -16.11
C GLY A 106 11.28 8.77 -16.59
N ARG A 107 10.37 9.45 -15.90
CA ARG A 107 10.00 10.83 -16.22
C ARG A 107 11.12 11.77 -15.80
N VAL A 108 11.51 12.71 -16.66
CA VAL A 108 12.61 13.65 -16.35
C VAL A 108 12.19 15.09 -16.56
N LEU A 109 12.71 15.97 -15.71
CA LEU A 109 12.69 17.42 -15.93
C LEU A 109 13.98 17.85 -16.62
N LEU A 110 13.87 18.28 -17.87
CA LEU A 110 14.94 18.85 -18.65
C LEU A 110 14.91 20.37 -18.52
N VAL A 111 15.94 20.98 -17.94
CA VAL A 111 16.07 22.45 -17.91
C VAL A 111 16.96 22.87 -19.07
N VAL A 112 16.42 23.63 -20.03
CA VAL A 112 17.15 24.07 -21.23
C VAL A 112 17.24 25.58 -21.27
N SER A 113 18.32 26.08 -21.88
CA SER A 113 18.48 27.50 -22.12
C SER A 113 17.26 28.09 -22.84
N PRO A 114 16.77 29.27 -22.41
CA PRO A 114 15.72 29.99 -23.10
C PRO A 114 16.08 30.30 -24.55
N ASP A 115 15.07 30.27 -25.41
CA ASP A 115 15.17 30.66 -26.81
C ASP A 115 14.01 31.60 -27.16
N SER A 116 14.20 32.41 -28.19
CA SER A 116 13.12 33.16 -28.83
C SER A 116 11.96 32.30 -29.35
N LYS A 117 12.23 31.02 -29.68
CA LYS A 117 11.25 30.02 -30.09
C LYS A 117 10.84 29.15 -28.91
N ILE A 118 9.54 28.91 -28.77
CA ILE A 118 8.99 27.99 -27.76
C ILE A 118 8.07 26.96 -28.44
N PRO A 119 8.38 25.66 -28.35
CA PRO A 119 9.61 25.07 -27.79
C PRO A 119 10.87 25.48 -28.58
N PRO A 120 12.08 25.46 -27.96
CA PRO A 120 13.33 25.56 -28.71
C PRO A 120 13.42 24.46 -29.77
N GLU A 121 13.97 24.77 -30.94
CA GLU A 121 13.96 23.88 -32.11
C GLU A 121 14.68 22.55 -31.86
N GLU A 122 15.81 22.59 -31.16
CA GLU A 122 16.55 21.39 -30.76
C GLU A 122 15.73 20.48 -29.82
N VAL A 123 14.96 21.08 -28.91
CA VAL A 123 14.10 20.34 -27.97
C VAL A 123 12.91 19.73 -28.69
N GLN A 124 12.34 20.44 -29.65
CA GLN A 124 11.25 19.93 -30.48
C GLN A 124 11.73 18.72 -31.32
N ASN A 125 12.88 18.85 -31.99
CA ASN A 125 13.47 17.75 -32.77
C ASN A 125 13.81 16.54 -31.89
N PHE A 126 14.36 16.79 -30.70
CA PHE A 126 14.61 15.73 -29.71
C PHE A 126 13.32 15.01 -29.31
N PHE A 127 12.27 15.77 -28.97
CA PHE A 127 10.97 15.21 -28.60
C PHE A 127 10.33 14.36 -29.71
N GLU A 128 10.45 14.79 -30.97
CA GLU A 128 9.90 14.05 -32.10
C GLU A 128 10.57 12.68 -32.29
N GLY A 129 11.87 12.58 -32.00
CA GLY A 129 12.66 11.34 -32.06
C GLY A 129 12.51 10.41 -30.85
N LEU A 130 11.84 10.82 -29.77
CA LEU A 130 11.65 9.97 -28.59
C LEU A 130 10.55 8.91 -28.81
N SER A 131 10.79 7.69 -28.31
CA SER A 131 9.74 6.68 -28.16
C SER A 131 8.90 6.97 -26.91
N GLN A 132 9.53 7.15 -25.74
CA GLN A 132 8.87 7.46 -24.47
C GLN A 132 8.53 8.96 -24.37
N LYS A 133 7.73 9.45 -25.31
CA LYS A 133 7.35 10.88 -25.41
C LYS A 133 6.65 11.37 -24.15
N ASN A 134 5.92 10.51 -23.45
CA ASN A 134 5.24 10.87 -22.22
C ASN A 134 6.20 11.06 -21.04
N ASN A 135 7.49 10.75 -21.17
CA ASN A 135 8.46 10.89 -20.08
C ASN A 135 9.20 12.24 -20.02
N LEU A 136 8.93 13.16 -20.95
CA LEU A 136 9.65 14.42 -21.02
C LEU A 136 8.86 15.57 -20.38
N CYS A 137 9.45 16.25 -19.40
CA CYS A 137 9.04 17.57 -18.94
C CYS A 137 10.16 18.55 -19.22
N VAL A 138 9.87 19.76 -19.72
CA VAL A 138 10.91 20.75 -20.03
C VAL A 138 10.65 22.04 -19.26
N LEU A 139 11.69 22.63 -18.67
CA LEU A 139 11.66 23.96 -18.08
C LEU A 139 12.54 24.91 -18.90
N THR A 140 11.97 26.03 -19.36
CA THR A 140 12.63 27.03 -20.21
C THR A 140 11.98 28.40 -20.02
N GLY A 141 12.31 29.38 -20.87
CA GLY A 141 11.68 30.71 -20.92
C GLY A 141 11.67 31.31 -22.32
N ASP A 142 10.94 32.42 -22.52
CA ASP A 142 10.91 33.20 -23.77
C ASP A 142 11.96 34.33 -23.83
N LYS A 143 12.71 34.55 -22.74
CA LYS A 143 13.63 35.69 -22.62
C LYS A 143 15.03 35.31 -23.06
N THR A 144 15.59 36.06 -24.01
CA THR A 144 16.99 35.95 -24.43
C THR A 144 17.91 36.64 -23.42
N ALA A 145 18.17 36.00 -22.28
CA ALA A 145 18.93 36.61 -21.19
C ALA A 145 19.78 35.64 -20.36
N MET A 146 20.36 34.58 -20.94
CA MET A 146 21.28 33.70 -20.19
C MET A 146 22.47 34.47 -19.56
N GLY A 147 22.91 35.56 -20.18
CA GLY A 147 23.95 36.44 -19.63
C GLY A 147 23.59 37.10 -18.29
N SER A 148 22.30 37.26 -17.95
CA SER A 148 21.91 37.80 -16.63
C SER A 148 22.08 36.77 -15.52
N VAL A 149 21.74 35.50 -15.79
CA VAL A 149 21.98 34.38 -14.86
C VAL A 149 23.47 34.17 -14.68
N GLU A 150 24.26 34.24 -15.75
CA GLU A 150 25.72 34.13 -15.65
C GLU A 150 26.31 35.25 -14.79
N LYS A 151 25.88 36.50 -15.00
CA LYS A 151 26.33 37.65 -14.20
C LYS A 151 25.99 37.48 -12.71
N ALA A 152 24.76 37.06 -12.40
CA ALA A 152 24.33 36.82 -11.03
C ALA A 152 25.10 35.64 -10.39
N ALA A 153 25.34 34.57 -11.14
CA ALA A 153 26.14 33.43 -10.70
C ALA A 153 27.59 33.83 -10.39
N ARG A 154 28.21 34.68 -11.23
CA ARG A 154 29.56 35.22 -10.99
C ARG A 154 29.63 36.07 -9.72
N GLN A 155 28.63 36.89 -9.45
CA GLN A 155 28.54 37.68 -8.22
C GLN A 155 28.40 36.78 -6.98
N PHE A 156 27.53 35.77 -7.05
CA PHE A 156 27.36 34.79 -5.98
C PHE A 156 28.64 33.99 -5.73
N TYR A 157 29.29 33.51 -6.79
CA TYR A 157 30.60 32.84 -6.74
C TYR A 157 31.66 33.71 -6.06
N ALA A 158 31.75 34.99 -6.45
CA ALA A 158 32.69 35.93 -5.86
C ALA A 158 32.48 36.10 -4.35
N ALA A 159 31.22 36.19 -3.91
CA ALA A 159 30.90 36.31 -2.48
C ALA A 159 31.21 35.03 -1.69
N GLN A 160 31.05 33.84 -2.29
CA GLN A 160 31.50 32.59 -1.68
C GLN A 160 33.03 32.50 -1.60
N LYS A 161 33.76 32.92 -2.64
CA LYS A 161 35.24 32.93 -2.62
C LYS A 161 35.81 33.97 -1.65
N ALA A 162 35.14 35.11 -1.49
CA ALA A 162 35.52 36.14 -0.53
C ALA A 162 35.36 35.67 0.93
N ASP A 163 34.44 34.73 1.20
CA ASP A 163 34.24 34.15 2.54
C ASP A 163 35.53 33.55 3.12
N GLY A 164 36.28 32.82 2.30
CA GLY A 164 37.57 32.25 2.69
C GLY A 164 38.70 33.26 2.85
N ARG A 165 38.53 34.50 2.36
CA ARG A 165 39.52 35.58 2.46
C ARG A 165 39.23 36.55 3.61
N ILE A 166 37.98 36.60 4.09
CA ILE A 166 37.50 37.54 5.11
C ILE A 166 37.03 36.75 6.34
N PRO A 167 37.91 36.51 7.33
CA PRO A 167 37.60 35.68 8.50
C PRO A 167 36.62 36.38 9.45
N LYS A 168 36.09 35.61 10.40
CA LYS A 168 35.23 36.12 11.48
C LYS A 168 35.99 37.17 12.31
N GLY A 169 35.39 38.35 12.50
CA GLY A 169 36.00 39.49 13.18
C GLY A 169 36.68 40.52 12.27
N HIS A 170 36.74 40.28 10.95
CA HIS A 170 37.20 41.30 10.00
C HIS A 170 36.22 42.47 9.91
N PRO A 171 36.69 43.74 9.79
CA PRO A 171 35.80 44.91 9.73
C PRO A 171 34.73 44.86 8.63
N GLN A 172 35.04 44.24 7.49
CA GLN A 172 34.12 44.08 6.35
C GLN A 172 33.26 42.79 6.41
N ARG A 173 33.26 42.06 7.54
CA ARG A 173 32.59 40.76 7.63
C ARG A 173 31.07 40.89 7.53
N GLU A 174 30.48 41.82 8.29
CA GLU A 174 29.03 42.04 8.28
C GLU A 174 28.53 42.49 6.89
N ASP A 175 29.31 43.31 6.20
CA ASP A 175 29.01 43.74 4.82
C ASP A 175 29.10 42.59 3.82
N LEU A 176 30.07 41.70 3.98
CA LEU A 176 30.19 40.50 3.15
C LEU A 176 28.98 39.58 3.35
N GLU A 177 28.55 39.35 4.59
CA GLU A 177 27.39 38.50 4.90
C GLU A 177 26.09 39.10 4.31
N ARG A 178 25.91 40.41 4.42
CA ARG A 178 24.78 41.11 3.77
C ARG A 178 24.82 40.95 2.24
N LYS A 179 25.98 41.14 1.61
CA LYS A 179 26.14 40.96 0.15
C LYS A 179 25.97 39.51 -0.29
N GLN A 180 26.43 38.53 0.50
CA GLN A 180 26.21 37.11 0.24
C GLN A 180 24.72 36.78 0.17
N GLN A 181 23.95 37.23 1.17
CA GLN A 181 22.50 37.03 1.19
C GLN A 181 21.81 37.72 0.01
N SER A 182 22.20 38.96 -0.31
CA SER A 182 21.65 39.70 -1.47
C SER A 182 21.96 38.98 -2.78
N TYR A 183 23.22 38.61 -3.04
CA TYR A 183 23.60 37.93 -4.28
C TYR A 183 22.98 36.54 -4.40
N GLU A 184 22.75 35.83 -3.30
CA GLU A 184 22.00 34.58 -3.32
C GLU A 184 20.53 34.81 -3.72
N GLN A 185 19.87 35.80 -3.13
CA GLN A 185 18.49 36.15 -3.47
C GLN A 185 18.37 36.63 -4.92
N ASP A 186 19.30 37.46 -5.38
CA ASP A 186 19.38 37.95 -6.76
C ASP A 186 19.61 36.79 -7.74
N PHE A 187 20.50 35.84 -7.40
CA PHE A 187 20.75 34.68 -8.24
C PHE A 187 19.51 33.78 -8.35
N ASN A 188 18.86 33.48 -7.23
CA ASN A 188 17.64 32.67 -7.21
C ASN A 188 16.49 33.35 -7.98
N SER A 189 16.28 34.64 -7.76
CA SER A 189 15.22 35.39 -8.46
C SER A 189 15.49 35.51 -9.96
N THR A 190 16.75 35.69 -10.36
CA THR A 190 17.14 35.72 -11.79
C THR A 190 16.89 34.38 -12.47
N ILE A 191 17.22 33.26 -11.82
CA ILE A 191 16.88 31.91 -12.31
C ILE A 191 15.37 31.78 -12.50
N LEU A 192 14.58 32.10 -11.49
CA LEU A 192 13.12 31.94 -11.54
C LEU A 192 12.46 32.84 -12.59
N ASN A 193 12.99 34.04 -12.80
CA ASN A 193 12.50 34.96 -13.83
C ASN A 193 12.90 34.51 -15.24
N LEU A 194 13.97 33.74 -15.38
CA LEU A 194 14.45 33.26 -16.68
C LEU A 194 13.77 31.94 -17.08
N PHE A 195 13.57 31.04 -16.13
CA PHE A 195 12.99 29.72 -16.35
C PHE A 195 11.51 29.69 -15.91
N ASP A 196 10.68 30.44 -16.65
CA ASP A 196 9.27 30.72 -16.29
C ASP A 196 8.23 29.95 -17.11
N LYS A 197 8.64 28.98 -17.95
CA LYS A 197 7.73 28.14 -18.74
C LYS A 197 8.03 26.66 -18.59
N VAL A 198 6.97 25.90 -18.35
CA VAL A 198 6.97 24.44 -18.37
C VAL A 198 6.39 23.97 -19.70
N LEU A 199 7.10 23.08 -20.40
CA LEU A 199 6.61 22.38 -21.57
C LEU A 199 6.33 20.93 -21.21
N PHE A 200 5.19 20.41 -21.67
CA PHE A 200 4.82 19.02 -21.44
C PHE A 200 4.14 18.41 -22.66
N PRO A 201 4.28 17.08 -22.85
CA PRO A 201 3.70 16.37 -23.98
C PRO A 201 2.18 16.40 -23.91
N ILE A 202 1.57 16.75 -25.03
CA ILE A 202 0.15 16.60 -25.27
C ILE A 202 -0.10 15.95 -26.62
N GLN A 203 -1.21 15.24 -26.72
CA GLN A 203 -1.73 14.76 -27.98
C GLN A 203 -3.26 14.82 -27.95
N ARG A 204 -3.81 15.65 -28.82
CA ARG A 204 -5.27 15.71 -29.04
C ARG A 204 -5.67 14.61 -30.01
N ALA A 205 -6.91 14.14 -29.91
CA ALA A 205 -7.43 13.11 -30.81
C ALA A 205 -7.23 13.52 -32.29
N GLY A 206 -6.69 12.60 -33.09
CA GLY A 206 -6.41 12.82 -34.52
C GLY A 206 -5.27 13.81 -34.83
N LYS A 207 -4.52 14.30 -33.83
CA LYS A 207 -3.36 15.18 -34.03
C LYS A 207 -2.06 14.50 -33.65
N THR A 208 -0.96 15.03 -34.20
CA THR A 208 0.40 14.64 -33.81
C THR A 208 0.70 15.09 -32.37
N SER A 209 1.57 14.35 -31.71
CA SER A 209 2.08 14.73 -30.38
C SER A 209 2.92 16.00 -30.47
N GLN A 210 2.78 16.91 -29.49
CA GLN A 210 3.58 18.13 -29.41
C GLN A 210 3.89 18.49 -27.95
N LEU A 211 4.90 19.34 -27.73
CA LEU A 211 5.14 19.97 -26.44
C LEU A 211 4.29 21.25 -26.30
N ALA A 212 3.41 21.28 -25.30
CA ALA A 212 2.59 22.44 -25.00
C ALA A 212 3.28 23.34 -23.97
N PRO A 213 3.44 24.65 -24.24
CA PRO A 213 3.96 25.58 -23.26
C PRO A 213 2.90 26.02 -22.26
N LYS A 214 3.33 26.21 -21.01
CA LYS A 214 2.53 26.80 -19.94
C LYS A 214 3.42 27.63 -19.02
N ALA A 215 2.94 28.79 -18.60
CA ALA A 215 3.66 29.60 -17.62
C ALA A 215 3.74 28.85 -16.28
N LEU A 216 4.93 28.84 -15.67
CA LEU A 216 5.17 28.28 -14.35
C LEU A 216 4.38 29.11 -13.33
N ASP A 217 3.57 28.45 -12.51
CA ASP A 217 2.89 29.09 -11.40
C ASP A 217 3.92 29.44 -10.32
N MET A 218 4.07 30.74 -10.07
CA MET A 218 5.02 31.29 -9.08
C MET A 218 4.35 31.61 -7.74
N THR A 219 3.05 31.36 -7.60
CA THR A 219 2.30 31.70 -6.39
C THR A 219 2.59 30.67 -5.30
N ARG A 220 3.34 31.10 -4.27
CA ARG A 220 3.80 30.26 -3.15
C ARG A 220 3.71 30.97 -1.81
N ASP A 221 3.77 30.19 -0.76
CA ASP A 221 3.97 30.68 0.60
C ASP A 221 5.43 31.17 0.76
N ALA A 222 5.61 32.48 0.89
CA ALA A 222 6.94 33.09 1.04
C ALA A 222 7.63 32.73 2.37
N THR A 223 6.91 32.16 3.34
CA THR A 223 7.49 31.68 4.60
C THR A 223 8.18 30.33 4.48
N LYS A 224 7.96 29.60 3.37
CA LYS A 224 8.57 28.30 3.11
C LYS A 224 9.75 28.41 2.13
N PRO A 225 10.75 27.52 2.26
CA PRO A 225 11.79 27.36 1.24
C PRO A 225 11.19 27.12 -0.15
N PHE A 226 11.88 27.57 -1.19
CA PHE A 226 11.43 27.32 -2.56
C PHE A 226 11.47 25.82 -2.88
N ASN A 227 10.38 25.31 -3.47
CA ASN A 227 10.26 23.94 -3.95
C ASN A 227 9.78 23.95 -5.39
N GLY A 228 10.70 23.72 -6.33
CA GLY A 228 10.40 23.72 -7.76
C GLY A 228 9.49 22.58 -8.20
N GLU A 229 9.59 21.40 -7.57
CA GLU A 229 8.70 20.27 -7.87
C GLU A 229 7.24 20.65 -7.55
N GLU A 230 6.99 21.28 -6.40
CA GLU A 230 5.65 21.72 -5.99
C GLU A 230 5.07 22.78 -6.92
N GLN A 231 5.90 23.72 -7.43
CA GLN A 231 5.42 24.70 -8.41
C GLN A 231 5.06 24.05 -9.75
N ILE A 232 5.83 23.05 -10.19
CA ILE A 232 5.52 22.28 -11.40
C ILE A 232 4.27 21.42 -11.19
N GLU A 233 4.10 20.77 -10.04
CA GLU A 233 2.88 20.02 -9.67
C GLU A 233 1.64 20.92 -9.79
N LYS A 234 1.71 22.12 -9.18
CA LYS A 234 0.62 23.10 -9.23
C LYS A 234 0.34 23.57 -10.65
N THR A 235 1.38 23.78 -11.44
CA THR A 235 1.25 24.19 -12.84
C THR A 235 0.58 23.11 -13.68
N LEU A 236 0.95 21.84 -13.50
CA LEU A 236 0.47 20.72 -14.34
C LEU A 236 -0.89 20.15 -13.92
N THR A 237 -1.35 20.46 -12.71
CA THR A 237 -2.71 20.12 -12.22
C THR A 237 -3.76 21.12 -12.67
N ALA A 238 -3.38 22.35 -13.02
CA ALA A 238 -4.29 23.33 -13.59
C ALA A 238 -4.61 23.04 -15.07
N ASN A 239 -5.72 23.58 -15.59
CA ASN A 239 -6.08 23.41 -17.00
C ASN A 239 -5.05 24.03 -17.97
N PRO A 240 -4.73 23.40 -19.11
CA PRO A 240 -5.04 21.99 -19.43
C PRO A 240 -4.26 21.04 -18.51
N VAL A 241 -4.99 20.07 -17.93
CA VAL A 241 -4.44 19.14 -16.93
C VAL A 241 -3.51 18.15 -17.61
N LYS A 242 -2.29 18.03 -17.07
CA LYS A 242 -1.34 16.97 -17.42
C LYS A 242 -1.14 15.99 -16.27
N LEU A 243 -1.16 16.45 -15.02
CA LEU A 243 -0.89 15.64 -13.83
C LEU A 243 -2.14 15.51 -12.97
N TYR A 244 -2.46 14.28 -12.57
CA TYR A 244 -3.38 14.00 -11.48
C TYR A 244 -2.61 13.56 -10.24
N LEU A 245 -2.97 14.08 -9.07
CA LEU A 245 -2.35 13.73 -7.78
C LEU A 245 -3.09 12.60 -7.06
N ASP A 246 -4.39 12.46 -7.32
CA ASP A 246 -5.27 11.48 -6.70
C ASP A 246 -5.99 10.67 -7.78
N VAL A 247 -5.60 9.40 -7.89
CA VAL A 247 -6.14 8.48 -8.90
C VAL A 247 -7.57 8.07 -8.58
N GLU A 248 -7.93 7.97 -7.30
CA GLU A 248 -9.26 7.51 -6.90
C GLU A 248 -10.31 8.60 -7.12
N LYS A 249 -9.97 9.85 -6.77
CA LYS A 249 -10.85 11.00 -6.95
C LYS A 249 -11.17 11.26 -8.43
N GLU A 250 -10.17 11.14 -9.29
CA GLU A 250 -10.27 11.47 -10.73
C GLU A 250 -10.34 10.20 -11.59
N PHE A 251 -10.79 9.10 -11.00
CA PHE A 251 -10.72 7.75 -11.55
C PHE A 251 -11.32 7.61 -12.95
N ASP A 252 -12.54 8.11 -13.18
CA ASP A 252 -13.24 7.91 -14.45
C ASP A 252 -12.50 8.60 -15.62
N ALA A 253 -12.03 9.84 -15.43
CA ALA A 253 -11.27 10.57 -16.45
C ALA A 253 -9.93 9.89 -16.78
N ILE A 254 -9.25 9.35 -15.76
CA ILE A 254 -7.98 8.63 -15.95
C ILE A 254 -8.23 7.29 -16.66
N ARG A 255 -9.24 6.53 -16.22
CA ARG A 255 -9.63 5.24 -16.81
C ARG A 255 -9.98 5.40 -18.28
N ASP A 256 -10.88 6.31 -18.61
CA ASP A 256 -11.33 6.51 -19.99
C ASP A 256 -10.15 6.82 -20.91
N LYS A 257 -9.25 7.72 -20.46
CA LYS A 257 -8.03 8.05 -21.20
C LYS A 257 -7.07 6.86 -21.34
N ALA A 258 -6.95 6.04 -20.30
CA ALA A 258 -6.12 4.85 -20.30
C ALA A 258 -6.66 3.78 -21.27
N GLU A 259 -7.96 3.52 -21.26
CA GLU A 259 -8.60 2.54 -22.14
C GLU A 259 -8.52 2.92 -23.62
N ASP A 260 -8.54 4.22 -23.91
CA ASP A 260 -8.39 4.78 -25.26
C ASP A 260 -6.95 4.67 -25.79
N LEU A 261 -5.94 4.88 -24.95
CA LEU A 261 -4.55 5.05 -25.40
C LEU A 261 -3.65 3.84 -25.12
N LEU A 262 -3.87 3.15 -24.01
CA LEU A 262 -2.93 2.15 -23.48
C LEU A 262 -3.31 0.72 -23.86
N TRP A 263 -4.56 0.46 -24.23
CA TRP A 263 -4.91 -0.83 -24.83
C TRP A 263 -4.53 -0.84 -26.32
N PRO A 264 -4.09 -1.98 -26.86
CA PRO A 264 -3.95 -2.14 -28.29
C PRO A 264 -5.28 -1.92 -28.99
N GLU A 265 -5.24 -1.39 -30.21
CA GLU A 265 -6.43 -1.12 -30.99
C GLU A 265 -7.21 -2.42 -31.25
N ASN A 266 -8.53 -2.37 -31.08
CA ASN A 266 -9.46 -3.51 -31.23
C ASN A 266 -9.24 -4.69 -30.28
N LEU A 267 -8.45 -4.55 -29.22
CA LEU A 267 -8.29 -5.57 -28.18
C LEU A 267 -8.86 -5.11 -26.84
N ASP A 268 -9.60 -6.00 -26.19
CA ASP A 268 -10.11 -5.81 -24.84
C ASP A 268 -9.12 -6.33 -23.78
N GLU A 269 -8.12 -7.12 -24.18
CA GLU A 269 -7.10 -7.73 -23.31
C GLU A 269 -5.70 -7.23 -23.69
N ALA A 270 -4.89 -6.94 -22.68
CA ALA A 270 -3.50 -6.51 -22.87
C ALA A 270 -2.60 -7.04 -21.76
N ARG A 271 -1.33 -7.32 -22.10
CA ARG A 271 -0.31 -7.63 -21.09
C ARG A 271 0.00 -6.36 -20.31
N TRP A 272 0.03 -6.44 -18.99
CA TRP A 272 0.18 -5.24 -18.16
C TRP A 272 1.51 -4.50 -18.37
N SER A 273 2.59 -5.21 -18.70
CA SER A 273 3.86 -4.59 -19.10
C SER A 273 3.71 -3.70 -20.32
N ASP A 274 2.94 -4.15 -21.32
CA ASP A 274 2.78 -3.44 -22.58
C ASP A 274 1.91 -2.19 -22.38
N VAL A 275 0.93 -2.27 -21.47
CA VAL A 275 0.15 -1.11 -21.01
C VAL A 275 1.07 -0.08 -20.33
N ALA A 276 2.02 -0.54 -19.50
CA ALA A 276 2.99 0.32 -18.84
C ALA A 276 4.00 0.95 -19.82
N ASP A 277 4.45 0.20 -20.83
CA ASP A 277 5.30 0.73 -21.90
C ASP A 277 4.56 1.81 -22.70
N ARG A 278 3.32 1.52 -23.10
CA ARG A 278 2.45 2.51 -23.79
C ARG A 278 2.19 3.73 -22.91
N TYR A 279 2.11 3.57 -21.59
CA TYR A 279 1.95 4.72 -20.69
C TYR A 279 3.12 5.71 -20.80
N ALA A 280 4.35 5.21 -20.98
CA ALA A 280 5.53 6.04 -21.21
C ALA A 280 5.60 6.62 -22.64
N GLU A 281 5.01 5.94 -23.62
CA GLU A 281 5.03 6.35 -25.03
C GLU A 281 3.94 7.37 -25.40
N GLN A 282 2.73 7.21 -24.85
CA GLN A 282 1.55 7.97 -25.27
C GLN A 282 1.56 9.39 -24.70
N ALA A 283 2.01 10.36 -25.50
CA ALA A 283 2.08 11.78 -25.15
C ALA A 283 0.74 12.38 -24.67
N GLY A 284 -0.38 11.82 -25.13
CA GLY A 284 -1.74 12.23 -24.73
C GLY A 284 -2.18 11.72 -23.35
N MET A 285 -1.47 10.77 -22.75
CA MET A 285 -1.84 10.19 -21.45
C MET A 285 -1.51 11.13 -20.30
N TYR A 286 -2.32 11.09 -19.24
CA TYR A 286 -2.05 11.86 -18.02
C TYR A 286 -0.86 11.31 -17.24
N TRP A 287 -0.13 12.20 -16.61
CA TRP A 287 0.83 11.87 -15.57
C TRP A 287 0.11 11.51 -14.27
N LEU A 288 0.60 10.45 -13.64
CA LEU A 288 0.06 9.88 -12.41
C LEU A 288 1.18 9.87 -11.36
N PRO A 289 0.86 9.85 -10.05
CA PRO A 289 1.87 9.71 -9.01
C PRO A 289 2.61 8.36 -9.11
N PRO A 290 3.70 8.14 -8.36
CA PRO A 290 4.35 6.85 -8.26
C PRO A 290 3.35 5.73 -7.97
N LYS A 291 3.42 4.63 -8.73
CA LYS A 291 2.46 3.50 -8.70
C LYS A 291 1.02 3.87 -9.11
N GLY A 292 0.79 5.06 -9.66
CA GLY A 292 -0.55 5.53 -10.01
C GLY A 292 -1.25 4.67 -11.07
N LEU A 293 -0.50 4.10 -12.02
CA LEU A 293 -1.04 3.15 -13.00
C LEU A 293 -1.48 1.83 -12.34
N ASP A 294 -0.70 1.31 -11.39
CA ASP A 294 -1.07 0.10 -10.63
C ASP A 294 -2.24 0.34 -9.67
N SER A 295 -2.32 1.54 -9.09
CA SER A 295 -3.48 1.99 -8.30
C SER A 295 -4.73 2.06 -9.18
N LEU A 296 -4.64 2.61 -10.39
CA LEU A 296 -5.74 2.65 -11.36
C LEU A 296 -6.23 1.23 -11.67
N LYS A 297 -5.31 0.31 -11.99
CA LYS A 297 -5.65 -1.12 -12.21
C LYS A 297 -6.35 -1.72 -11.01
N SER A 298 -5.81 -1.54 -9.81
CA SER A 298 -6.35 -2.12 -8.58
C SER A 298 -7.78 -1.61 -8.31
N ILE A 299 -8.01 -0.30 -8.47
CA ILE A 299 -9.35 0.29 -8.31
C ILE A 299 -10.31 -0.24 -9.37
N ALA A 300 -9.89 -0.31 -10.64
CA ALA A 300 -10.72 -0.81 -11.73
C ALA A 300 -11.10 -2.30 -11.54
N CYS A 301 -10.15 -3.14 -11.10
CA CYS A 301 -10.40 -4.54 -10.78
C CYS A 301 -11.33 -4.70 -9.57
N ASN A 302 -11.13 -3.93 -8.50
CA ASN A 302 -11.98 -3.98 -7.31
C ASN A 302 -13.41 -3.51 -7.60
N ARG A 303 -13.58 -2.55 -8.52
CA ARG A 303 -14.90 -2.09 -8.99
C ARG A 303 -15.51 -3.01 -10.06
N GLY A 304 -14.83 -4.09 -10.46
CA GLY A 304 -15.29 -5.03 -11.49
C GLY A 304 -15.36 -4.44 -12.90
N LEU A 305 -14.71 -3.30 -13.13
CA LEU A 305 -14.63 -2.65 -14.44
C LEU A 305 -13.56 -3.30 -15.31
N TRP A 306 -12.44 -3.69 -14.70
CA TRP A 306 -11.39 -4.51 -15.30
C TRP A 306 -11.27 -5.84 -14.56
N GLU A 307 -10.54 -6.79 -15.14
CA GLU A 307 -10.28 -8.09 -14.51
C GLU A 307 -8.83 -8.52 -14.79
N ASP A 308 -8.11 -8.84 -13.71
CA ASP A 308 -6.79 -9.47 -13.81
C ASP A 308 -6.99 -10.96 -14.09
N LEU A 309 -6.43 -11.44 -15.20
CA LEU A 309 -6.57 -12.82 -15.65
C LEU A 309 -5.59 -13.78 -14.94
N GLY A 310 -4.75 -13.27 -14.03
CA GLY A 310 -3.82 -14.07 -13.22
C GLY A 310 -2.57 -14.58 -13.97
N ASN A 311 -2.46 -14.26 -15.27
CA ASN A 311 -1.34 -14.63 -16.14
C ASN A 311 -0.53 -13.41 -16.61
N GLY A 312 -0.69 -12.26 -15.94
CA GLY A 312 -0.08 -10.98 -16.33
C GLY A 312 -0.86 -10.18 -17.36
N TYR A 313 -2.00 -10.67 -17.82
CA TYR A 313 -2.94 -9.95 -18.67
C TYR A 313 -4.08 -9.32 -17.86
N VAL A 314 -4.57 -8.19 -18.36
CA VAL A 314 -5.73 -7.49 -17.83
C VAL A 314 -6.73 -7.29 -18.96
N THR A 315 -8.00 -7.60 -18.69
CA THR A 315 -9.10 -7.25 -19.60
C THR A 315 -9.80 -6.00 -19.10
N LYS A 316 -10.07 -5.06 -20.02
CA LYS A 316 -10.95 -3.91 -19.77
C LYS A 316 -12.44 -4.24 -19.95
N LYS A 317 -12.74 -5.48 -20.33
CA LYS A 317 -14.11 -5.97 -20.53
C LYS A 317 -14.31 -7.33 -19.85
N PRO A 318 -14.36 -7.34 -18.50
CA PRO A 318 -14.57 -8.55 -17.72
C PRO A 318 -15.80 -9.32 -18.20
N LYS A 319 -15.73 -10.65 -18.15
CA LYS A 319 -16.92 -11.45 -18.41
C LYS A 319 -17.95 -11.20 -17.32
N ARG A 320 -19.23 -11.18 -17.71
CA ARG A 320 -20.33 -11.13 -16.74
C ARG A 320 -20.14 -12.27 -15.75
N LYS A 321 -20.09 -11.93 -14.45
CA LYS A 321 -20.02 -12.95 -13.40
C LYS A 321 -21.30 -13.79 -13.45
N ARG A 322 -21.16 -15.07 -13.16
CA ARG A 322 -22.29 -15.99 -13.03
C ARG A 322 -22.72 -16.06 -11.57
N THR A 323 -24.00 -16.36 -11.37
CA THR A 323 -24.53 -16.65 -10.04
C THR A 323 -23.76 -17.82 -9.42
N SER A 324 -23.56 -17.79 -8.12
CA SER A 324 -22.97 -18.90 -7.38
C SER A 324 -23.43 -18.83 -5.92
N VAL A 325 -22.91 -19.71 -5.08
CA VAL A 325 -23.21 -19.73 -3.66
C VAL A 325 -21.97 -20.02 -2.85
N GLN A 326 -21.81 -19.27 -1.77
CA GLN A 326 -20.83 -19.57 -0.73
C GLN A 326 -21.56 -20.32 0.39
N ILE A 327 -21.03 -21.49 0.74
CA ILE A 327 -21.63 -22.38 1.74
C ILE A 327 -20.66 -22.45 2.93
N ILE A 328 -21.10 -21.96 4.08
CA ILE A 328 -20.31 -21.91 5.31
C ILE A 328 -20.92 -22.89 6.31
N ALA A 329 -20.16 -23.90 6.74
CA ALA A 329 -20.57 -24.75 7.85
C ALA A 329 -20.33 -24.02 9.17
N GLU A 330 -21.39 -23.65 9.87
CA GLU A 330 -21.30 -22.96 11.16
C GLU A 330 -21.00 -23.95 12.31
N SER A 331 -21.33 -25.22 12.14
CA SER A 331 -21.09 -26.29 13.10
C SER A 331 -20.33 -27.45 12.47
N GLU A 332 -19.64 -28.24 13.30
CA GLU A 332 -19.34 -29.62 12.92
C GLU A 332 -20.63 -30.45 12.94
N PRO A 333 -20.66 -31.64 12.32
CA PRO A 333 -21.82 -32.52 12.41
C PRO A 333 -22.10 -32.91 13.87
N ASP A 334 -23.37 -32.93 14.27
CA ASP A 334 -23.79 -33.31 15.61
C ASP A 334 -23.89 -34.83 15.80
N ASP A 335 -24.46 -35.26 16.94
CA ASP A 335 -24.65 -36.68 17.26
C ASP A 335 -25.48 -37.48 16.27
N THR A 336 -26.27 -36.80 15.44
CA THR A 336 -27.07 -37.36 14.36
C THR A 336 -26.50 -37.07 12.97
N GLY A 337 -25.35 -36.39 12.89
CA GLY A 337 -24.70 -36.00 11.64
C GLY A 337 -25.26 -34.71 11.04
N LYS A 338 -26.07 -33.94 11.80
CA LYS A 338 -26.63 -32.68 11.33
C LYS A 338 -25.60 -31.57 11.38
N VAL A 339 -25.51 -30.81 10.29
CA VAL A 339 -24.68 -29.61 10.18
C VAL A 339 -25.59 -28.42 9.91
N ARG A 340 -25.30 -27.28 10.56
CA ARG A 340 -25.91 -26.00 10.25
C ARG A 340 -25.08 -25.26 9.21
N LEU A 341 -25.67 -24.99 8.06
CA LEU A 341 -25.07 -24.28 6.93
C LEU A 341 -25.62 -22.87 6.85
N ARG A 342 -24.74 -21.90 6.58
CA ARG A 342 -25.08 -20.57 6.10
C ARG A 342 -24.79 -20.50 4.61
N VAL A 343 -25.82 -20.19 3.83
CA VAL A 343 -25.84 -20.25 2.37
C VAL A 343 -25.98 -18.82 1.84
N ASN A 344 -24.87 -18.27 1.34
CA ASN A 344 -24.78 -16.89 0.89
C ASN A 344 -24.75 -16.86 -0.65
N PRO A 345 -25.82 -16.42 -1.34
CA PRO A 345 -25.82 -16.29 -2.78
C PRO A 345 -24.80 -15.22 -3.22
N GLN A 346 -24.13 -15.47 -4.35
CA GLN A 346 -23.12 -14.60 -4.93
C GLN A 346 -23.57 -14.20 -6.34
N ASN A 347 -23.35 -12.93 -6.71
CA ASN A 347 -23.70 -12.40 -8.04
C ASN A 347 -25.14 -12.75 -8.46
N ALA A 348 -26.12 -12.50 -7.58
CA ALA A 348 -27.47 -13.01 -7.76
C ALA A 348 -28.57 -11.95 -7.62
N GLY A 349 -28.19 -10.69 -7.86
CA GLY A 349 -29.08 -9.54 -7.79
C GLY A 349 -29.65 -9.29 -6.38
N PRO A 350 -30.64 -8.38 -6.26
CA PRO A 350 -31.20 -7.98 -4.98
C PRO A 350 -32.17 -9.02 -4.37
N ALA A 351 -32.69 -9.96 -5.16
CA ALA A 351 -33.69 -10.95 -4.73
C ALA A 351 -33.35 -12.36 -5.25
N PRO A 352 -32.25 -12.96 -4.78
CA PRO A 352 -31.75 -14.25 -5.28
C PRO A 352 -32.72 -15.40 -4.98
N ARG A 353 -32.86 -16.34 -5.92
CA ARG A 353 -33.54 -17.62 -5.70
C ARG A 353 -32.50 -18.71 -5.56
N ILE A 354 -32.55 -19.45 -4.46
CA ILE A 354 -31.61 -20.53 -4.15
C ILE A 354 -32.41 -21.83 -4.14
N TYR A 355 -32.06 -22.76 -5.01
CA TYR A 355 -32.62 -24.11 -5.09
C TYR A 355 -31.63 -25.11 -4.50
N LEU A 356 -32.13 -26.16 -3.86
CA LEU A 356 -31.31 -27.22 -3.27
C LEU A 356 -31.88 -28.61 -3.57
N ALA A 357 -30.99 -29.59 -3.69
CA ALA A 357 -31.31 -31.00 -3.74
C ALA A 357 -30.35 -31.81 -2.85
N GLU A 358 -30.89 -32.72 -2.05
CA GLU A 358 -30.10 -33.67 -1.24
C GLU A 358 -29.76 -34.89 -2.10
N ASP A 359 -28.48 -35.27 -2.13
CA ASP A 359 -27.98 -36.49 -2.78
C ASP A 359 -28.44 -36.68 -4.25
N GLY A 360 -28.68 -35.59 -5.00
CA GLY A 360 -29.16 -35.61 -6.39
C GLY A 360 -28.99 -34.29 -7.15
N PRO A 361 -29.29 -34.25 -8.46
CA PRO A 361 -29.14 -33.03 -9.26
C PRO A 361 -30.11 -31.93 -8.83
N VAL A 362 -29.66 -30.69 -8.89
CA VAL A 362 -30.45 -29.50 -8.55
C VAL A 362 -30.87 -28.75 -9.82
N SER A 363 -32.10 -28.22 -9.81
CA SER A 363 -32.67 -27.42 -10.89
C SER A 363 -33.62 -26.36 -10.33
N GLU A 364 -34.15 -25.49 -11.19
CA GLU A 364 -35.19 -24.51 -10.80
C GLU A 364 -36.52 -25.15 -10.35
N GLY A 365 -36.70 -26.46 -10.59
CA GLY A 365 -37.83 -27.24 -10.05
C GLY A 365 -37.55 -27.87 -8.68
N SER A 366 -36.33 -27.77 -8.16
CA SER A 366 -35.95 -28.33 -6.86
C SER A 366 -36.47 -27.46 -5.70
N THR A 367 -36.28 -27.93 -4.46
CA THR A 367 -36.73 -27.21 -3.27
C THR A 367 -36.06 -25.84 -3.17
N GLN A 368 -36.85 -24.77 -3.15
CA GLN A 368 -36.35 -23.43 -2.95
C GLN A 368 -36.09 -23.16 -1.46
N LEU A 369 -34.88 -22.70 -1.16
CA LEU A 369 -34.49 -22.24 0.16
C LEU A 369 -35.20 -20.92 0.48
N LYS A 370 -35.83 -20.83 1.66
CA LYS A 370 -36.51 -19.60 2.12
C LYS A 370 -35.63 -18.70 2.98
N ASP A 371 -34.72 -19.31 3.75
CA ASP A 371 -33.82 -18.64 4.67
C ASP A 371 -32.37 -19.01 4.34
N GLN A 372 -31.41 -18.13 4.60
CA GLN A 372 -29.99 -18.42 4.35
C GLN A 372 -29.41 -19.52 5.26
N ILE A 373 -30.15 -19.98 6.26
CA ILE A 373 -29.71 -21.02 7.18
C ILE A 373 -30.41 -22.34 6.82
N TYR A 374 -29.62 -23.38 6.61
CA TYR A 374 -30.12 -24.72 6.32
C TYR A 374 -29.47 -25.75 7.23
N THR A 375 -30.26 -26.61 7.87
CA THR A 375 -29.74 -27.68 8.73
C THR A 375 -30.07 -29.02 8.10
N THR A 376 -29.05 -29.84 7.82
CA THR A 376 -29.23 -31.15 7.17
C THR A 376 -28.28 -32.19 7.74
N ALA A 377 -28.66 -33.47 7.61
CA ALA A 377 -27.81 -34.64 7.81
C ALA A 377 -27.46 -35.34 6.48
N ALA A 378 -27.82 -34.76 5.33
CA ALA A 378 -27.46 -35.30 4.02
C ALA A 378 -25.95 -35.40 3.86
N LEU A 379 -25.49 -36.38 3.08
CA LEU A 379 -24.07 -36.53 2.77
C LEU A 379 -23.62 -35.50 1.74
N ARG A 380 -24.50 -35.15 0.78
CA ARG A 380 -24.25 -34.15 -0.25
C ARG A 380 -25.45 -33.24 -0.46
N LEU A 381 -25.17 -31.96 -0.69
CA LEU A 381 -26.15 -30.99 -1.13
C LEU A 381 -25.66 -30.33 -2.40
N ASN A 382 -26.55 -30.21 -3.39
CA ASN A 382 -26.30 -29.40 -4.58
C ASN A 382 -27.17 -28.16 -4.53
N PHE A 383 -26.56 -27.01 -4.76
CA PHE A 383 -27.22 -25.71 -4.74
C PHE A 383 -27.15 -25.05 -6.12
N LEU A 384 -28.27 -24.47 -6.57
CA LEU A 384 -28.35 -23.65 -7.77
C LEU A 384 -28.88 -22.27 -7.39
N VAL A 385 -28.21 -21.21 -7.84
CA VAL A 385 -28.63 -19.84 -7.58
C VAL A 385 -29.06 -19.19 -8.88
N CYS A 386 -30.21 -18.54 -8.87
CA CYS A 386 -30.73 -17.79 -10.00
C CYS A 386 -30.92 -16.33 -9.59
N ASP A 387 -30.64 -15.42 -10.53
CA ASP A 387 -30.91 -13.98 -10.40
C ASP A 387 -32.18 -13.61 -11.19
N PRO A 388 -33.33 -13.38 -10.54
CA PRO A 388 -34.55 -12.99 -11.23
C PRO A 388 -34.47 -11.65 -11.94
N SER A 389 -33.49 -10.78 -11.60
CA SER A 389 -33.33 -9.48 -12.27
C SER A 389 -32.67 -9.59 -13.64
N GLY A 390 -32.02 -10.72 -13.94
CA GLY A 390 -31.27 -10.92 -15.18
C GLY A 390 -29.96 -10.12 -15.26
N GLN A 391 -29.50 -9.54 -14.15
CA GLN A 391 -28.22 -8.83 -14.08
C GLN A 391 -27.04 -9.81 -14.27
N TYR A 392 -27.18 -11.02 -13.71
CA TYR A 392 -26.18 -12.08 -13.78
C TYR A 392 -26.74 -13.33 -14.46
N GLU A 393 -25.88 -14.00 -15.24
CA GLU A 393 -26.23 -15.30 -15.83
C GLU A 393 -26.21 -16.39 -14.76
N THR A 394 -27.12 -17.38 -14.88
CA THR A 394 -27.14 -18.54 -13.99
C THR A 394 -25.85 -19.35 -14.14
N GLY A 395 -25.15 -19.57 -13.02
CA GLY A 395 -23.96 -20.41 -12.95
C GLY A 395 -24.25 -21.89 -12.73
N ASP A 396 -23.18 -22.67 -12.69
CA ASP A 396 -23.24 -24.11 -12.46
C ASP A 396 -23.60 -24.43 -10.99
N PRO A 397 -24.25 -25.58 -10.72
CA PRO A 397 -24.51 -26.03 -9.36
C PRO A 397 -23.25 -26.14 -8.50
N VAL A 398 -23.34 -25.73 -7.24
CA VAL A 398 -22.27 -25.88 -6.25
C VAL A 398 -22.61 -27.03 -5.31
N THR A 399 -21.69 -27.97 -5.18
CA THR A 399 -21.82 -29.13 -4.28
C THR A 399 -21.16 -28.85 -2.94
N TRP A 400 -21.90 -29.07 -1.85
CA TRP A 400 -21.35 -29.20 -0.51
C TRP A 400 -21.38 -30.65 -0.06
N THR A 401 -20.33 -31.08 0.64
CA THR A 401 -20.20 -32.43 1.19
C THR A 401 -20.10 -32.38 2.71
N ASN A 402 -20.86 -33.24 3.37
CA ASN A 402 -20.84 -33.42 4.82
C ASN A 402 -19.59 -34.22 5.26
N LYS A 403 -19.33 -34.26 6.57
CA LYS A 403 -18.30 -35.10 7.19
C LYS A 403 -18.97 -36.26 7.95
N LEU A 404 -18.38 -37.46 7.88
CA LEU A 404 -18.78 -38.58 8.73
C LEU A 404 -18.17 -38.42 10.13
N ILE A 405 -18.93 -38.77 11.16
CA ILE A 405 -18.43 -38.81 12.54
C ILE A 405 -18.54 -40.23 13.08
N LEU A 406 -17.40 -40.77 13.49
CA LEU A 406 -17.29 -42.01 14.23
C LEU A 406 -17.38 -41.75 15.74
N ARG A 407 -18.15 -42.58 16.43
CA ARG A 407 -18.29 -42.56 17.90
C ARG A 407 -18.21 -43.98 18.45
N ASN A 408 -18.06 -44.03 19.77
CA ASN A 408 -18.10 -45.28 20.52
C ASN A 408 -18.93 -45.14 21.79
N LYS A 409 -19.40 -46.27 22.33
CA LYS A 409 -19.98 -46.40 23.67
C LYS A 409 -19.40 -47.63 24.34
N LEU A 410 -18.68 -47.42 25.45
CA LEU A 410 -18.15 -48.49 26.28
C LEU A 410 -19.20 -48.92 27.32
N SER A 411 -19.47 -50.23 27.39
CA SER A 411 -20.29 -50.86 28.41
C SER A 411 -19.41 -51.78 29.29
N ASP A 412 -19.66 -51.82 30.60
CA ASP A 412 -19.00 -52.73 31.56
C ASP A 412 -20.07 -53.40 32.43
N ASN A 413 -20.51 -54.59 32.02
CA ASN A 413 -21.57 -55.34 32.69
C ASN A 413 -20.96 -56.62 33.30
N GLY A 414 -20.94 -56.70 34.63
CA GLY A 414 -20.64 -57.95 35.36
C GLY A 414 -19.26 -58.57 35.11
N GLY A 415 -18.27 -57.80 34.62
CA GLY A 415 -16.91 -58.29 34.35
C GLY A 415 -16.52 -58.32 32.87
N SER A 416 -17.47 -58.24 31.94
CA SER A 416 -17.22 -58.16 30.50
C SER A 416 -17.34 -56.72 30.00
N ARG A 417 -16.35 -56.26 29.24
CA ARG A 417 -16.35 -54.94 28.60
C ARG A 417 -16.68 -55.11 27.12
N SER A 418 -17.58 -54.29 26.60
CA SER A 418 -17.89 -54.24 25.17
C SER A 418 -17.94 -52.81 24.66
N VAL A 419 -17.59 -52.62 23.39
CA VAL A 419 -17.61 -51.32 22.71
C VAL A 419 -18.58 -51.38 21.55
N GLU A 420 -19.56 -50.49 21.55
CA GLU A 420 -20.42 -50.23 20.39
C GLU A 420 -19.82 -49.08 19.59
N LEU A 421 -19.81 -49.20 18.27
CA LEU A 421 -19.42 -48.14 17.34
C LEU A 421 -20.65 -47.57 16.64
N PHE A 422 -20.60 -46.26 16.37
CA PHE A 422 -21.64 -45.54 15.66
C PHE A 422 -21.01 -44.65 14.61
N VAL A 423 -21.67 -44.54 13.45
CA VAL A 423 -21.34 -43.56 12.42
C VAL A 423 -22.57 -42.71 12.17
N ALA A 424 -22.38 -41.40 12.14
CA ALA A 424 -23.40 -40.45 11.73
C ALA A 424 -22.89 -39.63 10.53
N PRO A 425 -23.76 -39.24 9.58
CA PRO A 425 -25.21 -39.51 9.55
C PRO A 425 -25.58 -40.94 9.13
N LYS A 426 -24.79 -41.59 8.28
CA LYS A 426 -24.92 -43.00 7.87
C LYS A 426 -23.58 -43.51 7.33
N GLY A 427 -23.35 -44.82 7.34
CA GLY A 427 -22.16 -45.44 6.74
C GLY A 427 -21.91 -46.87 7.23
N GLU A 428 -21.01 -47.55 6.55
CA GLU A 428 -20.49 -48.86 6.98
C GLU A 428 -19.25 -48.66 7.83
N ILE A 429 -19.09 -49.44 8.90
CA ILE A 429 -17.95 -49.34 9.81
C ILE A 429 -17.07 -50.59 9.71
N ARG A 430 -15.75 -50.40 9.68
CA ARG A 430 -14.74 -51.44 9.86
C ARG A 430 -13.82 -51.09 11.01
N TYR A 431 -13.27 -52.07 11.70
CA TYR A 431 -12.42 -51.85 12.86
C TYR A 431 -11.28 -52.85 13.00
N THR A 432 -10.27 -52.46 13.77
CA THR A 432 -9.12 -53.30 14.13
C THR A 432 -8.76 -53.07 15.60
N LEU A 433 -8.35 -54.13 16.30
CA LEU A 433 -7.91 -54.08 17.71
C LEU A 433 -6.39 -54.27 17.88
N ASP A 434 -5.69 -54.66 16.82
CA ASP A 434 -4.25 -54.92 16.78
C ASP A 434 -3.43 -53.68 16.36
N GLY A 435 -4.11 -52.58 16.04
CA GLY A 435 -3.48 -51.34 15.57
C GLY A 435 -3.16 -51.33 14.08
N SER A 436 -3.63 -52.28 13.28
CA SER A 436 -3.53 -52.21 11.81
C SER A 436 -4.44 -51.13 11.20
N GLU A 437 -4.41 -50.98 9.86
CA GLU A 437 -5.25 -50.01 9.15
C GLU A 437 -6.72 -50.48 9.13
N PRO A 438 -7.67 -49.72 9.71
CA PRO A 438 -9.05 -50.18 9.86
C PRO A 438 -9.83 -50.32 8.57
N ARG A 439 -9.40 -49.70 7.46
CA ARG A 439 -10.06 -49.87 6.15
C ARG A 439 -10.13 -51.33 5.69
N GLU A 440 -9.06 -52.10 5.95
CA GLU A 440 -8.99 -53.53 5.63
C GLU A 440 -9.36 -54.40 6.85
N GLY A 441 -9.94 -53.78 7.89
CA GLY A 441 -10.30 -54.42 9.14
C GLY A 441 -11.58 -55.24 9.08
N THR A 442 -11.99 -55.72 10.26
CA THR A 442 -13.22 -56.49 10.45
C THR A 442 -14.45 -55.60 10.28
N ALA A 443 -15.43 -56.06 9.51
CA ALA A 443 -16.72 -55.39 9.40
C ALA A 443 -17.43 -55.35 10.77
N TYR A 444 -17.98 -54.20 11.12
CA TYR A 444 -18.71 -54.02 12.38
C TYR A 444 -20.16 -54.48 12.24
N ASP A 445 -20.55 -55.51 12.99
CA ASP A 445 -21.88 -56.11 13.00
C ASP A 445 -22.56 -56.08 14.39
N GLY A 446 -21.87 -55.62 15.43
CA GLY A 446 -22.41 -55.54 16.79
C GLY A 446 -21.35 -55.20 17.86
N PRO A 447 -21.73 -55.20 19.15
CA PRO A 447 -20.83 -54.84 20.25
C PRO A 447 -19.53 -55.66 20.26
N ILE A 448 -18.38 -54.97 20.25
CA ILE A 448 -17.06 -55.58 20.18
C ILE A 448 -16.57 -55.93 21.58
N PRO A 449 -16.32 -57.21 21.92
CA PRO A 449 -15.78 -57.57 23.22
C PRO A 449 -14.34 -57.10 23.36
N ILE A 450 -14.02 -56.43 24.48
CA ILE A 450 -12.66 -55.99 24.80
C ILE A 450 -12.22 -56.54 26.16
N GLY A 451 -10.91 -56.82 26.29
CA GLY A 451 -10.33 -57.35 27.53
C GLY A 451 -10.28 -56.33 28.68
N ALA A 452 -9.87 -56.80 29.86
CA ALA A 452 -9.66 -55.96 31.04
C ALA A 452 -8.43 -55.03 30.92
N GLY A 453 -7.54 -55.28 29.95
CA GLY A 453 -6.35 -54.48 29.67
C GLY A 453 -6.62 -53.19 28.90
N LYS A 454 -5.53 -52.51 28.51
CA LYS A 454 -5.58 -51.36 27.60
C LYS A 454 -5.86 -51.85 26.18
N VAL A 455 -6.79 -51.20 25.47
CA VAL A 455 -7.18 -51.56 24.10
C VAL A 455 -7.14 -50.32 23.21
N LEU A 456 -6.52 -50.45 22.04
CA LEU A 456 -6.60 -49.48 20.96
C LEU A 456 -7.58 -50.03 19.92
N LEU A 457 -8.68 -49.32 19.71
CA LEU A 457 -9.62 -49.63 18.65
C LEU A 457 -9.46 -48.56 17.57
N ARG A 458 -9.09 -48.96 16.37
CA ARG A 458 -9.14 -48.08 15.20
C ARG A 458 -10.40 -48.40 14.41
N ALA A 459 -11.14 -47.37 14.01
CA ALA A 459 -12.37 -47.49 13.24
C ALA A 459 -12.26 -46.68 11.96
N PHE A 460 -12.81 -47.24 10.88
CA PHE A 460 -12.99 -46.61 9.59
C PHE A 460 -14.49 -46.62 9.27
N ALA A 461 -15.01 -45.52 8.75
CA ALA A 461 -16.35 -45.46 8.21
C ALA A 461 -16.32 -44.94 6.78
N GLU A 462 -17.17 -45.51 5.92
CA GLU A 462 -17.38 -45.03 4.57
C GLU A 462 -18.87 -44.92 4.22
N ALA A 463 -19.21 -43.89 3.45
CA ALA A 463 -20.53 -43.71 2.86
C ALA A 463 -20.42 -42.80 1.64
N GLU A 464 -20.85 -43.28 0.46
CA GLU A 464 -20.89 -42.47 -0.77
C GLU A 464 -19.57 -41.73 -1.10
N LYS A 465 -18.43 -42.41 -0.92
CA LYS A 465 -17.06 -41.88 -1.09
C LYS A 465 -16.61 -40.85 -0.02
N LEU A 466 -17.44 -40.57 0.98
CA LEU A 466 -17.00 -39.90 2.20
C LEU A 466 -16.43 -40.94 3.15
N GLU A 467 -15.37 -40.55 3.84
CA GLU A 467 -14.64 -41.43 4.73
C GLU A 467 -14.33 -40.72 6.05
N ALA A 468 -14.32 -41.47 7.14
CA ALA A 468 -13.81 -41.01 8.43
C ALA A 468 -12.98 -42.11 9.08
N LYS A 469 -11.94 -41.69 9.80
CA LYS A 469 -11.12 -42.56 10.65
C LYS A 469 -11.14 -42.02 12.07
N ALA A 470 -11.20 -42.92 13.05
CA ALA A 470 -11.09 -42.56 14.45
C ALA A 470 -10.27 -43.59 15.23
N GLU A 471 -9.48 -43.11 16.19
CA GLU A 471 -8.81 -43.96 17.16
C GLU A 471 -9.49 -43.80 18.53
N PHE A 472 -9.95 -44.91 19.10
CA PHE A 472 -10.52 -44.96 20.44
C PHE A 472 -9.61 -45.76 21.36
N ARG A 473 -9.10 -45.10 22.40
CA ARG A 473 -8.18 -45.70 23.38
C ARG A 473 -8.93 -45.99 24.68
N PHE A 474 -9.11 -47.26 24.98
CA PHE A 474 -9.77 -47.73 26.20
C PHE A 474 -8.73 -48.16 27.23
N GLN A 475 -8.81 -47.61 28.44
CA GLN A 475 -7.86 -47.95 29.51
C GLN A 475 -8.15 -49.32 30.14
N ALA A 476 -7.18 -49.84 30.88
CA ALA A 476 -7.41 -51.00 31.73
C ALA A 476 -8.47 -50.69 32.80
N LYS A 477 -9.26 -51.71 33.17
CA LYS A 477 -10.34 -51.58 34.16
C LYS A 477 -9.79 -50.98 35.47
N GLY A 478 -10.47 -49.96 36.00
CA GLY A 478 -10.12 -49.29 37.26
C GLY A 478 -9.24 -48.04 37.17
N LYS A 479 -8.63 -47.73 36.01
CA LYS A 479 -7.93 -46.44 35.82
C LYS A 479 -8.90 -45.36 35.32
N LYS A 480 -9.05 -44.27 36.09
CA LYS A 480 -9.87 -43.09 35.75
C LYS A 480 -8.98 -41.84 35.62
N GLY A 481 -9.27 -40.94 34.67
CA GLY A 481 -8.61 -39.64 34.48
C GLY A 481 -8.03 -39.41 33.07
N VAL A 482 -7.87 -38.14 32.68
CA VAL A 482 -7.21 -37.73 31.44
C VAL A 482 -5.70 -37.95 31.60
N GLN A 483 -5.12 -38.80 30.74
CA GLN A 483 -3.69 -39.09 30.75
C GLN A 483 -3.04 -38.38 29.57
N ILE A 484 -2.12 -37.47 29.88
CA ILE A 484 -1.36 -36.69 28.91
C ILE A 484 0.11 -37.05 29.10
N ASP A 485 0.73 -37.55 28.05
CA ASP A 485 2.17 -37.79 27.96
C ASP A 485 2.87 -36.43 27.85
N GLU A 486 3.64 -36.04 28.88
CA GLU A 486 4.16 -34.68 28.98
C GLU A 486 5.15 -34.31 27.87
N VAL A 487 5.78 -35.30 27.24
CA VAL A 487 6.85 -35.08 26.26
C VAL A 487 6.32 -35.09 24.82
N LYS A 488 5.17 -35.73 24.56
CA LYS A 488 4.64 -35.86 23.21
C LYS A 488 3.82 -34.64 22.78
N PRO A 489 3.92 -34.21 21.50
CA PRO A 489 3.03 -33.20 20.97
C PRO A 489 1.58 -33.67 21.06
N GLY A 490 0.65 -32.73 21.17
CA GLY A 490 -0.75 -33.08 21.29
C GLY A 490 -1.70 -31.96 20.89
N ARG A 491 -2.97 -32.32 20.74
CA ARG A 491 -4.05 -31.39 20.38
C ARG A 491 -5.12 -31.42 21.45
N LEU A 492 -5.55 -30.25 21.89
CA LEU A 492 -6.78 -30.05 22.66
C LEU A 492 -7.92 -29.84 21.67
N ILE A 493 -8.94 -30.69 21.71
CA ILE A 493 -10.09 -30.67 20.80
C ILE A 493 -11.37 -30.49 21.61
N SER A 494 -12.26 -29.63 21.12
CA SER A 494 -13.59 -29.40 21.67
C SER A 494 -14.61 -29.24 20.56
N ARG A 495 -15.59 -30.16 20.51
CA ARG A 495 -16.69 -30.11 19.53
C ARG A 495 -17.61 -28.91 19.72
N THR A 496 -17.84 -28.50 20.96
CA THR A 496 -18.66 -27.33 21.32
C THR A 496 -17.84 -26.04 21.41
N GLY A 497 -16.52 -26.13 21.27
CA GLY A 497 -15.57 -25.03 21.47
C GLY A 497 -15.21 -24.82 22.95
N ARG A 498 -13.98 -24.36 23.21
CA ARG A 498 -13.52 -23.91 24.54
C ARG A 498 -13.58 -22.40 24.58
N LYS A 499 -14.28 -21.87 25.58
CA LYS A 499 -14.54 -20.44 25.71
C LYS A 499 -13.57 -19.78 26.71
N LEU A 500 -12.85 -18.78 26.23
CA LEU A 500 -12.19 -17.75 27.02
C LEU A 500 -13.22 -16.62 27.21
N ASP A 501 -13.90 -16.68 28.35
CA ASP A 501 -15.15 -15.94 28.61
C ASP A 501 -14.99 -14.46 28.96
N SER A 502 -13.76 -13.97 29.04
CA SER A 502 -13.46 -12.59 29.45
C SER A 502 -12.26 -12.04 28.71
N ARG A 503 -12.14 -10.71 28.72
CA ARG A 503 -11.01 -9.99 28.13
C ARG A 503 -9.69 -10.47 28.72
N GLY A 504 -9.61 -10.56 30.05
CA GLY A 504 -8.44 -11.05 30.76
C GLY A 504 -8.04 -12.47 30.35
N LYS A 505 -8.99 -13.42 30.35
CA LYS A 505 -8.70 -14.80 29.91
C LYS A 505 -8.31 -14.89 28.44
N THR A 506 -8.90 -14.06 27.58
CA THR A 506 -8.56 -14.06 26.15
C THR A 506 -7.11 -13.60 25.94
N PHE A 507 -6.71 -12.47 26.51
CA PHE A 507 -5.33 -11.97 26.36
C PHE A 507 -4.30 -12.84 27.09
N GLU A 508 -4.62 -13.39 28.27
CA GLU A 508 -3.73 -14.35 28.92
C GLU A 508 -3.61 -15.64 28.09
N GLY A 509 -4.71 -16.10 27.48
CA GLY A 509 -4.69 -17.26 26.58
C GLY A 509 -3.82 -17.04 25.35
N LEU A 510 -3.89 -15.85 24.73
CA LEU A 510 -3.04 -15.50 23.60
C LEU A 510 -1.56 -15.38 24.01
N LYS A 511 -1.28 -14.76 25.16
CA LYS A 511 0.08 -14.71 25.72
C LYS A 511 0.66 -16.12 25.95
N GLN A 512 -0.11 -17.00 26.60
CA GLN A 512 0.30 -18.39 26.82
C GLN A 512 0.51 -19.14 25.50
N ALA A 513 -0.31 -18.86 24.49
CA ALA A 513 -0.16 -19.42 23.16
C ALA A 513 1.12 -18.94 22.46
N THR A 514 1.46 -17.65 22.56
CA THR A 514 2.73 -17.10 22.04
C THR A 514 3.94 -17.75 22.72
N GLU A 515 3.93 -17.85 24.06
CA GLU A 515 5.03 -18.47 24.84
C GLU A 515 5.27 -19.93 24.46
N LYS A 516 4.21 -20.66 24.12
CA LYS A 516 4.23 -22.11 23.83
C LYS A 516 4.12 -22.45 22.34
N SER A 517 4.14 -21.45 21.46
CA SER A 517 3.93 -21.62 20.01
C SER A 517 2.66 -22.41 19.66
N VAL A 518 1.55 -22.12 20.34
CA VAL A 518 0.25 -22.77 20.13
C VAL A 518 -0.45 -22.18 18.92
N THR A 519 -0.99 -23.04 18.06
CA THR A 519 -1.89 -22.63 16.99
C THR A 519 -3.32 -23.08 17.28
N PHE A 520 -4.29 -22.26 16.88
CA PHE A 520 -5.71 -22.50 17.08
C PHE A 520 -6.45 -22.75 15.76
N GLU A 521 -7.51 -23.55 15.81
CA GLU A 521 -8.49 -23.72 14.72
C GLU A 521 -9.92 -23.53 15.24
N GLY A 522 -10.83 -23.12 14.36
CA GLY A 522 -12.25 -22.94 14.67
C GLY A 522 -12.48 -21.85 15.70
N ILE A 523 -11.95 -20.65 15.43
CA ILE A 523 -11.96 -19.52 16.34
C ILE A 523 -13.19 -18.65 16.10
N VAL A 524 -13.85 -18.27 17.20
CA VAL A 524 -14.88 -17.23 17.22
C VAL A 524 -14.42 -16.15 18.19
N LEU A 525 -14.05 -14.99 17.66
CA LEU A 525 -13.79 -13.79 18.45
C LEU A 525 -15.06 -12.96 18.53
N THR A 526 -15.38 -12.46 19.70
CA THR A 526 -16.48 -11.52 19.93
C THR A 526 -15.95 -10.34 20.73
N VAL A 527 -16.04 -9.14 20.14
CA VAL A 527 -15.64 -7.87 20.75
C VAL A 527 -16.88 -6.99 20.87
N GLY A 528 -17.21 -6.53 22.08
CA GLY A 528 -18.40 -5.72 22.36
C GLY A 528 -19.64 -6.55 22.73
N GLN A 529 -20.80 -5.90 22.70
CA GLN A 529 -22.07 -6.48 23.13
C GLN A 529 -23.29 -5.84 22.44
N GLY A 530 -24.40 -6.57 22.38
CA GLY A 530 -25.66 -6.07 21.82
C GLY A 530 -25.54 -5.76 20.32
N SER A 531 -25.97 -4.57 19.90
CA SER A 531 -25.80 -4.09 18.52
C SER A 531 -24.41 -3.46 18.26
N GLN A 532 -23.63 -3.22 19.31
CA GLN A 532 -22.27 -2.68 19.23
C GLN A 532 -21.25 -3.80 19.43
N MET A 533 -21.19 -4.71 18.46
CA MET A 533 -20.24 -5.82 18.50
C MET A 533 -19.65 -6.13 17.14
N ILE A 534 -18.42 -6.63 17.15
CA ILE A 534 -17.74 -7.25 16.02
C ILE A 534 -17.49 -8.71 16.36
N SER A 535 -17.85 -9.62 15.44
CA SER A 535 -17.51 -11.03 15.56
C SER A 535 -16.68 -11.46 14.35
N VAL A 536 -15.58 -12.14 14.63
CA VAL A 536 -14.66 -12.66 13.62
C VAL A 536 -14.63 -14.18 13.75
N ASN A 537 -14.90 -14.87 12.65
CA ASN A 537 -14.87 -16.32 12.58
C ASN A 537 -13.69 -16.77 11.71
N VAL A 538 -12.79 -17.57 12.29
CA VAL A 538 -11.74 -18.29 11.57
C VAL A 538 -12.12 -19.76 11.58
N GLY A 539 -12.26 -20.37 10.41
CA GLY A 539 -12.67 -21.77 10.28
C GLY A 539 -11.58 -22.76 10.72
N ASP A 540 -11.55 -23.94 10.10
CA ASP A 540 -10.54 -24.98 10.33
C ASP A 540 -9.17 -24.61 9.70
N ILE A 541 -8.71 -23.37 9.90
CA ILE A 541 -7.43 -22.85 9.44
C ILE A 541 -6.55 -22.67 10.69
N PRO A 542 -5.38 -23.31 10.76
CA PRO A 542 -4.47 -23.13 11.89
C PRO A 542 -3.89 -21.72 11.85
N VAL A 543 -4.13 -20.95 12.91
CA VAL A 543 -3.58 -19.60 13.08
C VAL A 543 -2.89 -19.47 14.43
N ASP A 544 -1.80 -18.72 14.47
CA ASP A 544 -1.07 -18.44 15.69
C ASP A 544 -1.68 -17.26 16.49
N ALA A 545 -1.16 -17.06 17.70
CA ALA A 545 -1.59 -15.97 18.57
C ALA A 545 -1.30 -14.59 17.97
N SER A 546 -0.19 -14.40 17.24
CA SER A 546 0.21 -13.10 16.69
C SER A 546 -0.77 -12.57 15.64
N PHE A 547 -1.31 -13.47 14.82
CA PHE A 547 -2.36 -13.17 13.85
C PHE A 547 -3.65 -12.73 14.56
N ILE A 548 -4.07 -13.47 15.60
CA ILE A 548 -5.27 -13.17 16.39
C ILE A 548 -5.13 -11.83 17.11
N GLU A 549 -3.96 -11.55 17.71
CA GLU A 549 -3.66 -10.27 18.34
C GLU A 549 -3.70 -9.12 17.35
N SER A 550 -3.16 -9.29 16.15
CA SER A 550 -3.22 -8.28 15.08
C SER A 550 -4.66 -7.96 14.66
N LEU A 551 -5.51 -8.98 14.55
CA LEU A 551 -6.96 -8.81 14.30
C LEU A 551 -7.64 -8.06 15.44
N LEU A 552 -7.41 -8.47 16.69
CA LEU A 552 -7.99 -7.82 17.87
C LEU A 552 -7.56 -6.36 17.97
N SER A 553 -6.27 -6.05 17.76
CA SER A 553 -5.77 -4.68 17.77
C SER A 553 -6.50 -3.82 16.73
N LYS A 554 -6.69 -4.32 15.51
CA LYS A 554 -7.39 -3.57 14.47
C LYS A 554 -8.87 -3.35 14.78
N VAL A 555 -9.54 -4.36 15.32
CA VAL A 555 -10.95 -4.29 15.73
C VAL A 555 -11.12 -3.30 16.89
N LEU A 556 -10.24 -3.36 17.89
CA LEU A 556 -10.30 -2.53 19.10
C LEU A 556 -10.05 -1.05 18.83
N GLU A 557 -9.46 -0.64 17.69
CA GLU A 557 -9.38 0.77 17.28
C GLU A 557 -10.75 1.49 17.22
N LYS A 558 -11.85 0.73 17.12
CA LYS A 558 -13.22 1.26 17.06
C LYS A 558 -13.98 1.16 18.38
N PHE A 559 -13.35 0.68 19.44
CA PHE A 559 -13.98 0.38 20.73
C PHE A 559 -13.24 1.06 21.89
N THR A 560 -13.92 1.21 23.03
CA THR A 560 -13.28 1.72 24.25
C THR A 560 -12.41 0.64 24.90
N PRO A 561 -11.36 1.01 25.67
CA PRO A 561 -10.42 0.04 26.25
C PRO A 561 -11.04 -1.03 27.17
N ASP A 562 -12.17 -0.73 27.79
CA ASP A 562 -12.94 -1.60 28.69
C ASP A 562 -13.90 -2.55 27.96
N THR A 563 -13.93 -2.50 26.62
CA THR A 563 -14.84 -3.32 25.82
C THR A 563 -14.64 -4.82 26.09
N PRO A 564 -15.73 -5.57 26.37
CA PRO A 564 -15.67 -7.01 26.56
C PRO A 564 -15.09 -7.71 25.33
N VAL A 565 -14.22 -8.68 25.58
CA VAL A 565 -13.66 -9.56 24.55
C VAL A 565 -13.84 -10.98 25.03
N ALA A 566 -14.34 -11.84 24.15
CA ALA A 566 -14.38 -13.28 24.37
C ALA A 566 -13.84 -13.99 23.13
N MET A 567 -13.17 -15.10 23.35
CA MET A 567 -12.68 -15.97 22.30
C MET A 567 -13.18 -17.40 22.55
N THR A 568 -13.62 -18.08 21.51
CA THR A 568 -13.87 -19.53 21.55
C THR A 568 -12.97 -20.19 20.51
N PHE A 569 -12.39 -21.35 20.80
CA PHE A 569 -11.62 -22.13 19.84
C PHE A 569 -12.06 -23.60 19.86
N ARG A 570 -12.00 -24.30 18.71
CA ARG A 570 -12.32 -25.74 18.64
C ARG A 570 -11.10 -26.62 18.80
N LYS A 571 -9.96 -26.23 18.25
CA LYS A 571 -8.70 -26.97 18.42
C LYS A 571 -7.57 -26.05 18.83
N ALA A 572 -6.66 -26.57 19.65
CA ALA A 572 -5.39 -25.93 19.98
C ALA A 572 -4.28 -26.97 19.89
N HIS A 573 -3.18 -26.63 19.22
CA HIS A 573 -2.07 -27.54 18.89
C HIS A 573 -0.86 -27.16 19.72
N PHE A 574 -0.25 -28.15 20.39
CA PHE A 574 0.84 -27.94 21.35
C PHE A 574 2.04 -28.81 20.99
N ALA A 575 3.23 -28.28 21.25
CA ALA A 575 4.49 -28.99 21.05
C ALA A 575 4.70 -30.14 22.06
N SER A 576 4.08 -30.05 23.24
CA SER A 576 4.20 -31.06 24.30
C SER A 576 2.91 -31.19 25.11
N GLY A 577 2.72 -32.34 25.77
CA GLY A 577 1.63 -32.55 26.69
C GLY A 577 1.78 -31.75 27.99
N HIS A 578 3.00 -31.38 28.36
CA HIS A 578 3.26 -30.45 29.45
C HIS A 578 2.62 -29.08 29.17
N ASP A 579 2.78 -28.58 27.94
CA ASP A 579 2.21 -27.29 27.52
C ASP A 579 0.67 -27.30 27.54
N ILE A 580 0.04 -28.43 27.18
CA ILE A 580 -1.41 -28.62 27.28
C ILE A 580 -1.87 -28.47 28.73
N LYS A 581 -1.19 -29.18 29.66
CA LYS A 581 -1.54 -29.14 31.09
C LYS A 581 -1.36 -27.73 31.67
N ASP A 582 -0.24 -27.07 31.37
CA ASP A 582 0.03 -25.71 31.85
C ASP A 582 -0.98 -24.71 31.28
N PHE A 583 -1.27 -24.78 29.98
CA PHE A 583 -2.26 -23.92 29.33
C PHE A 583 -3.67 -24.12 29.91
N ALA A 584 -4.12 -25.37 30.06
CA ALA A 584 -5.42 -25.68 30.63
C ALA A 584 -5.51 -25.24 32.10
N GLY A 585 -4.46 -25.48 32.90
CA GLY A 585 -4.39 -25.09 34.30
C GLY A 585 -4.46 -23.58 34.49
N LYS A 586 -3.66 -22.80 33.74
CA LYS A 586 -3.63 -21.34 33.82
C LYS A 586 -4.95 -20.68 33.43
N LEU A 587 -5.66 -21.25 32.44
CA LEU A 587 -6.92 -20.70 31.95
C LEU A 587 -8.15 -21.30 32.63
N GLY A 588 -7.97 -22.24 33.56
CA GLY A 588 -9.06 -22.92 34.26
C GLY A 588 -9.92 -23.80 33.33
N ILE A 589 -9.33 -24.38 32.29
CA ILE A 589 -10.01 -25.26 31.35
C ILE A 589 -10.03 -26.68 31.93
N GLU A 590 -11.22 -27.19 32.21
CA GLU A 590 -11.39 -28.58 32.67
C GLU A 590 -11.26 -29.56 31.50
N LEU A 591 -10.31 -30.49 31.61
CA LEU A 591 -10.01 -31.51 30.61
C LEU A 591 -10.84 -32.78 30.88
N GLN A 592 -11.52 -33.26 29.85
CA GLN A 592 -12.35 -34.47 29.82
C GLN A 592 -11.69 -35.59 29.02
N VAL A 593 -12.14 -36.82 29.25
CA VAL A 593 -11.64 -38.00 28.52
C VAL A 593 -12.05 -37.87 27.05
N GLY A 594 -11.08 -37.81 26.14
CA GLY A 594 -11.29 -37.63 24.71
C GLY A 594 -11.00 -36.23 24.18
N ASP A 595 -10.72 -35.26 25.06
CA ASP A 595 -10.30 -33.91 24.64
C ASP A 595 -8.89 -33.86 24.06
N ILE A 596 -8.06 -34.85 24.35
CA ILE A 596 -6.64 -34.85 24.03
C ILE A 596 -6.31 -35.91 22.99
N GLU A 597 -5.69 -35.48 21.88
CA GLU A 597 -5.08 -36.37 20.87
C GLU A 597 -3.54 -36.27 20.96
N GLN A 598 -2.86 -37.41 21.14
CA GLN A 598 -1.39 -37.56 21.22
C GLN A 598 -0.89 -38.85 20.55
#